data_AF-A0A832K786-F1
#
_entry.id   AF-A0A832K786-F1
#
_cell.length_a   1.000
_cell.length_b   1.000
_cell.length_c   1.000
_cell.angle_alpha   90.00
_cell.angle_beta   90.00
_cell.angle_gamma   90.00
#
_symmetry.space_group_name_H-M   'P 1'
#
loop_
_entity.id
_entity.type
_entity.pdbx_description
1 polymer ?
#
loop_
_entity_poly.entity_id
_entity_poly.type
_entity_poly.pdbx_seq_one_letter_code
_entity_poly.pdbx_strand_id
1 'polypeptide(L)' 'TRLAELGVVILPPVPAFYHRPETIADLIDFTVARILDQIGVAHQLMARWGSD' A
#
# COMPACT_ATOMS: atom_id res chain seq x y z
N THR A 1 -13.43 -16.44 -1.37
CA THR A 1 -13.07 -15.86 -2.69
C THR A 1 -14.20 -15.09 -3.34
N ARG A 2 -15.47 -15.34 -3.01
CA ARG A 2 -16.66 -14.65 -3.57
C ARG A 2 -16.55 -13.14 -3.84
N LEU A 3 -16.02 -12.33 -2.93
CA LEU A 3 -15.89 -10.89 -3.15
C LEU A 3 -14.78 -10.55 -4.16
N ALA A 4 -13.63 -11.23 -4.06
CA ALA A 4 -12.53 -11.04 -5.00
C ALA A 4 -12.93 -11.43 -6.44
N GLU A 5 -13.74 -12.49 -6.59
CA GLU A 5 -14.31 -12.92 -7.87
C GLU A 5 -15.28 -11.87 -8.48
N LEU A 6 -15.86 -10.99 -7.66
CA LEU A 6 -16.72 -9.89 -8.09
C LEU A 6 -15.94 -8.59 -8.37
N GLY A 7 -14.61 -8.63 -8.36
CA GLY A 7 -13.75 -7.46 -8.59
C GLY A 7 -13.54 -6.58 -7.35
N VAL A 8 -13.95 -7.03 -6.16
CA VAL A 8 -13.64 -6.31 -4.91
C VAL A 8 -12.16 -6.47 -4.60
N VAL A 9 -11.49 -5.35 -4.32
CA VAL A 9 -10.11 -5.33 -3.84
C VAL A 9 -10.09 -5.76 -2.37
N ILE A 10 -9.42 -6.89 -2.09
CA ILE A 10 -9.18 -7.37 -0.74
C ILE A 10 -7.76 -6.98 -0.33
N LEU A 11 -7.64 -5.91 0.45
CA LEU A 11 -6.36 -5.34 0.88
C LEU A 11 -6.26 -5.42 2.40
N PRO A 12 -5.71 -6.53 2.96
CA PRO A 12 -5.47 -6.61 4.39
C PRO A 12 -4.31 -5.67 4.79
N PRO A 13 -4.32 -5.10 6.00
CA PRO A 13 -3.25 -4.23 6.49
C PRO A 13 -2.01 -5.05 6.89
N VAL A 14 -1.35 -5.64 5.90
CA VAL A 14 -0.12 -6.44 6.06
C VAL A 14 1.03 -5.66 5.43
N PRO A 15 1.71 -4.77 6.18
CA PRO A 15 2.78 -3.95 5.64
C PRO A 15 4.03 -4.79 5.32
N ALA A 16 4.67 -4.52 4.19
CA ALA A 16 5.92 -5.16 3.81
C ALA A 16 7.13 -4.38 4.35
N PHE A 17 8.25 -5.06 4.60
CA PHE A 17 9.44 -4.45 5.24
C PHE A 17 10.61 -4.18 4.29
N TYR A 18 10.42 -4.33 2.97
CA TYR A 18 11.49 -4.13 1.99
C TYR A 18 12.02 -2.68 1.96
N HIS A 19 11.21 -1.70 2.40
CA HIS A 19 11.58 -0.30 2.53
C HIS A 19 12.25 0.04 3.87
N ARG A 20 12.51 -0.97 4.72
CA ARG A 20 13.17 -0.83 6.03
C ARG A 20 12.58 0.30 6.89
N PRO A 21 11.28 0.21 7.26
CA PRO A 21 10.63 1.21 8.09
C PRO A 21 11.35 1.36 9.43
N GLU A 22 11.52 2.60 9.90
CA GLU A 22 12.15 2.93 11.18
C GLU A 22 11.10 3.24 12.25
N THR A 23 9.89 3.60 11.83
CA THR A 23 8.80 4.01 12.72
C THR A 23 7.50 3.28 12.43
N ILE A 24 6.58 3.33 13.39
CA ILE A 24 5.20 2.85 13.19
C ILE A 24 4.49 3.69 12.11
N ALA A 25 4.82 4.97 11.99
CA ALA A 25 4.25 5.85 10.96
C ALA A 25 4.60 5.34 9.56
N ASP A 26 5.81 4.83 9.34
CA ASP A 26 6.21 4.28 8.03
C ASP A 26 5.37 3.05 7.63
N LEU A 27 4.99 2.22 8.61
CA LEU A 27 4.10 1.07 8.38
C LEU A 27 2.67 1.50 8.03
N ILE A 28 2.20 2.59 8.66
CA ILE A 28 0.91 3.20 8.35
C ILE A 28 0.96 3.79 6.94
N ASP A 29 2.00 4.55 6.61
CA ASP A 29 2.20 5.18 5.30
C ASP A 29 2.27 4.14 4.18
N PHE A 30 2.91 2.99 4.42
CA PHE A 30 2.89 1.86 3.48
C PHE A 30 1.45 1.41 3.18
N THR A 31 0.63 1.21 4.20
CA THR A 31 -0.74 0.72 4.03
C THR A 31 -1.61 1.77 3.34
N VAL A 32 -1.47 3.05 3.71
CA VAL A 32 -2.20 4.16 3.10
C VAL A 32 -1.79 4.36 1.65
N ALA A 33 -0.49 4.33 1.33
CA ALA A 33 0.02 4.40 -0.04
C ALA A 33 -0.65 3.36 -0.95
N ARG A 34 -0.73 2.11 -0.48
CA ARG A 34 -1.39 1.03 -1.23
C ARG A 34 -2.88 1.29 -1.45
N ILE A 35 -3.58 1.89 -0.49
CA ILE A 35 -5.00 2.28 -0.65
C ILE A 35 -5.12 3.39 -1.69
N LEU A 36 -4.30 4.44 -1.60
CA LEU A 36 -4.31 5.58 -2.51
C LEU A 36 -4.01 5.15 -3.96
N ASP A 37 -3.05 4.24 -4.16
CA ASP A 37 -2.75 3.64 -5.46
C ASP A 37 -3.98 2.91 -6.04
N GLN A 38 -4.77 2.18 -5.24
CA GLN A 38 -5.97 1.47 -5.71
C GLN A 38 -7.09 2.40 -6.16
N ILE A 39 -7.22 3.58 -5.52
CA ILE A 39 -8.25 4.56 -5.86
C ILE A 39 -7.76 5.64 -6.84
N GLY A 40 -6.53 5.52 -7.34
CA GLY A 40 -5.96 6.43 -8.34
C GLY A 40 -5.60 7.83 -7.81
N VAL A 41 -5.33 7.96 -6.51
CA VAL A 41 -4.93 9.22 -5.89
C VAL A 41 -3.40 9.32 -5.87
N ALA A 42 -2.86 10.37 -6.50
CA ALA A 42 -1.42 10.62 -6.49
C ALA A 42 -0.92 10.98 -5.08
N HIS A 43 0.22 10.42 -4.68
CA HIS A 43 0.85 10.65 -3.37
C HIS A 43 2.36 10.48 -3.44
N GLN A 44 3.05 10.89 -2.36
CA GLN A 44 4.51 10.73 -2.19
C GLN A 44 4.87 10.00 -0.88
N LEU A 45 3.90 9.33 -0.25
CA LEU A 45 4.09 8.58 1.01
C LEU A 45 5.12 7.43 0.94
N MET A 46 5.40 6.91 -0.26
CA MET A 46 6.37 5.85 -0.46
C MET A 46 7.02 5.99 -1.82
N ALA A 47 8.33 5.72 -1.91
CA ALA A 47 9.01 5.60 -3.19
C ALA A 47 8.39 4.45 -4.00
N ARG A 48 8.22 4.65 -5.31
CA ARG A 48 7.77 3.57 -6.17
C ARG A 48 8.91 2.58 -6.37
N TRP A 49 8.57 1.31 -6.43
CA TRP A 49 9.58 0.29 -6.71
C TRP A 49 10.21 0.54 -8.08
N GLY A 50 11.53 0.69 -8.13
CA GLY A 50 12.29 0.91 -9.37
C GLY A 50 12.24 2.35 -9.92
N SER A 51 11.72 3.32 -9.17
CA SER A 51 12.03 4.73 -9.45
C SER A 51 13.38 5.05 -8.83
N ASP A 52 14.42 5.08 -9.67
CA ASP A 52 15.74 5.67 -9.34
C ASP A 52 15.64 7.20 -9.24
#